data_AF-A0A4Y2AIA2-F1
#
_entry.id   AF-A0A4Y2AIA2-F1
#
_cell.length_a   1.000
_cell.length_b   1.000
_cell.length_c   1.000
_cell.angle_alpha   90.00
_cell.angle_beta   90.00
_cell.angle_gamma   90.00
#
_symmetry.space_group_name_H-M   'P 1'
#
loop_
_entity.id
_entity.type
_entity.pdbx_description
1 polymer ?
#
loop_
_entity_poly.entity_id
_entity_poly.type
_entity_poly.pdbx_seq_one_letter_code
_entity_poly.pdbx_strand_id
1 'polypeptide(L)'
;MYQFRPWQKALLILLTRSTPSNALRSMDNKNSKPMKYLMSAAVAYVNGMPVRIILDSASEINFISSDCAISLGLKRNRIHSSVSGINGLAEDIKYETNAIISNKDNSFNESLKFMAVPKTSSVTPSCNLDISKLSLPKHIKLADPSFHKPAKISMLLGAQVFFKIMKADQIKINDSITLQNSVFNSIVTGGLPTADDKLHCFLLSEQEGLENLISKFWQLESMEDESL
;
A
#
# COMPACT_ATOMS: atom_id res chain seq x y z
N MET A 1 -14.74 -43.56 16.06
CA MET A 1 -13.56 -43.30 15.19
C MET A 1 -14.06 -42.96 13.79
N TYR A 2 -14.37 -41.70 13.54
CA TYR A 2 -14.85 -41.27 12.21
C TYR A 2 -13.67 -41.14 11.25
N GLN A 3 -13.65 -41.96 10.20
CA GLN A 3 -12.75 -41.77 9.06
C GLN A 3 -13.37 -40.73 8.12
N PHE A 4 -12.64 -39.63 7.88
CA PHE A 4 -13.03 -38.60 6.92
C PHE A 4 -13.28 -39.18 5.53
N ARG A 5 -14.35 -38.73 4.87
CA ARG A 5 -14.64 -39.12 3.49
C ARG A 5 -13.63 -38.48 2.54
N PRO A 6 -13.25 -39.14 1.43
CA PRO A 6 -12.24 -38.64 0.47
C PRO A 6 -12.50 -37.22 -0.03
N TRP A 7 -13.78 -36.82 -0.14
CA TRP A 7 -14.18 -35.47 -0.57
C TRP A 7 -13.87 -34.37 0.46
N GLN A 8 -13.83 -34.68 1.76
CA GLN A 8 -13.42 -33.74 2.81
C GLN A 8 -11.90 -33.47 2.75
N LYS A 9 -11.10 -34.48 2.39
CA LYS A 9 -9.66 -34.31 2.11
C LYS A 9 -9.41 -33.54 0.80
N ALA A 10 -10.27 -33.71 -0.21
CA ALA A 10 -10.20 -32.94 -1.45
C ALA A 10 -10.53 -31.45 -1.22
N LEU A 11 -11.50 -31.15 -0.35
CA LEU A 11 -11.83 -29.78 0.06
C LEU A 11 -10.68 -29.13 0.85
N LEU A 12 -9.96 -29.91 1.67
CA LEU A 12 -8.77 -29.48 2.43
C LEU A 12 -7.58 -29.12 1.52
N ILE A 13 -7.39 -29.82 0.39
CA ILE A 13 -6.34 -29.51 -0.59
C ILE A 13 -6.68 -28.23 -1.39
N LEU A 14 -7.97 -27.96 -1.61
CA LEU A 14 -8.43 -26.74 -2.28
C LEU A 14 -8.38 -25.50 -1.37
N LEU A 15 -8.56 -25.67 -0.05
CA LEU A 15 -8.53 -24.57 0.92
C LEU A 15 -7.14 -24.27 1.49
N THR A 16 -6.22 -25.25 1.55
CA THR A 16 -4.83 -25.03 2.02
C THR A 16 -3.86 -24.62 0.90
N ARG A 17 -4.32 -24.61 -0.36
CA ARG A 17 -3.62 -23.98 -1.48
C ARG A 17 -4.03 -22.52 -1.67
N SER A 18 -4.26 -21.77 -0.59
CA SER A 18 -4.05 -20.32 -0.64
C SER A 18 -2.54 -20.10 -0.56
N THR A 19 -1.88 -20.27 -1.71
CA THR A 19 -0.50 -19.80 -1.89
C THR A 19 -0.41 -18.34 -1.44
N PRO A 20 0.72 -17.87 -0.87
CA PRO A 20 0.98 -16.42 -0.83
C PRO A 20 0.70 -15.89 -2.22
N SER A 21 0.11 -14.70 -2.35
CA SER A 21 -0.33 -14.15 -3.63
C SER A 21 0.80 -14.25 -4.66
N ASN A 22 0.82 -15.34 -5.41
CA ASN A 22 1.77 -15.59 -6.48
C ASN A 22 1.16 -14.85 -7.65
N ALA A 23 1.27 -13.52 -7.63
CA ALA A 23 1.14 -12.77 -8.86
C ALA A 23 2.15 -13.41 -9.82
N LEU A 24 1.69 -14.02 -10.91
CA LEU A 24 2.62 -14.60 -11.86
C LEU A 24 3.36 -13.44 -12.51
N ARG A 25 4.67 -13.35 -12.30
CA ARG A 25 5.51 -12.40 -13.02
C ARG A 25 5.44 -12.78 -14.50
N SER A 26 5.04 -11.85 -15.37
CA SER A 26 5.34 -11.98 -16.80
C SER A 26 6.86 -12.07 -16.92
N MET A 27 7.38 -13.25 -17.25
CA MET A 27 8.81 -13.45 -17.48
C MET A 27 9.18 -12.88 -18.84
N ASP A 28 9.36 -11.57 -18.92
CA ASP A 28 10.11 -10.99 -20.02
C ASP A 28 11.59 -11.38 -19.84
N ASN A 29 11.96 -12.39 -20.64
CA ASN A 29 13.30 -12.94 -20.84
C ASN A 29 13.92 -13.67 -19.63
N LYS A 30 14.19 -14.98 -19.79
CA LYS A 30 14.70 -15.90 -18.73
C LYS A 30 16.03 -15.47 -18.08
N ASN A 31 16.70 -14.43 -18.60
CA ASN A 31 17.96 -13.91 -18.09
C ASN A 31 17.84 -12.55 -17.36
N SER A 32 16.64 -11.98 -17.19
CA SER A 32 16.47 -10.69 -16.51
C SER A 32 16.40 -10.84 -14.98
N LYS A 33 17.18 -10.03 -14.26
CA LYS A 33 17.13 -10.00 -12.79
C LYS A 33 15.73 -9.62 -12.29
N PRO A 34 15.29 -10.10 -11.11
CA PRO A 34 14.06 -9.62 -10.47
C PRO A 34 14.13 -8.12 -10.24
N MET A 35 13.05 -7.41 -10.56
CA MET A 35 12.92 -5.97 -10.32
C MET A 35 11.86 -5.72 -9.25
N LYS A 36 12.17 -4.86 -8.29
CA LYS A 36 11.18 -4.25 -7.39
C LYS A 36 10.87 -2.85 -7.88
N TYR A 37 9.59 -2.59 -8.12
CA TYR A 37 9.14 -1.29 -8.59
C TYR A 37 8.88 -0.34 -7.43
N LEU A 38 9.35 0.89 -7.59
CA LEU A 38 9.15 1.97 -6.65
C LEU A 38 7.74 2.53 -6.80
N MET A 39 7.10 2.75 -5.66
CA MET A 39 5.79 3.39 -5.60
C MET A 39 5.92 4.90 -5.74
N SER A 40 4.88 5.54 -6.28
CA SER A 40 4.76 7.00 -6.37
C SER A 40 4.52 7.62 -5.00
N ALA A 41 5.55 7.60 -4.15
CA ALA A 41 5.51 8.10 -2.78
C ALA A 41 6.10 9.51 -2.69
N ALA A 42 5.54 10.30 -1.76
CA ALA A 42 5.99 11.65 -1.47
C ALA A 42 5.81 11.98 0.01
N VAL A 43 6.43 13.07 0.46
CA VAL A 43 6.18 13.70 1.76
C VAL A 43 5.37 14.96 1.53
N ALA A 44 4.13 14.94 1.99
CA ALA A 44 3.27 16.12 2.05
C ALA A 44 3.22 16.69 3.47
N TYR A 45 2.60 17.84 3.65
CA TYR A 45 2.43 18.50 4.93
C TYR A 45 0.96 18.67 5.26
N VAL A 46 0.59 18.34 6.50
CA VAL A 46 -0.76 18.56 7.06
C VAL A 46 -0.58 19.19 8.43
N ASN A 47 -1.20 20.36 8.67
CA ASN A 47 -0.99 21.13 9.90
C ASN A 47 0.51 21.36 10.22
N GLY A 48 1.34 21.55 9.18
CA GLY A 48 2.80 21.71 9.32
C GLY A 48 3.59 20.43 9.62
N MET A 49 2.91 19.29 9.80
CA MET A 49 3.55 18.00 10.07
C MET A 49 3.79 17.24 8.77
N PRO A 50 5.00 16.66 8.56
CA PRO A 50 5.28 15.85 7.39
C PRO A 50 4.54 14.51 7.47
N VAL A 51 3.88 14.14 6.39
CA VAL A 51 3.14 12.89 6.25
C VAL A 51 3.56 12.20 4.97
N ARG A 52 3.97 10.94 5.08
CA ARG A 52 4.31 10.12 3.92
C ARG A 52 3.03 9.64 3.25
N ILE A 53 2.92 9.94 1.97
CA ILE A 53 1.74 9.69 1.14
C ILE A 53 2.09 8.80 -0.04
N ILE A 54 1.09 8.14 -0.60
CA ILE A 54 1.15 7.52 -1.93
C ILE A 54 0.19 8.22 -2.88
N LEU A 55 0.60 8.37 -4.13
CA LEU A 55 -0.23 8.90 -5.21
C LEU A 55 -0.78 7.73 -6.02
N ASP A 56 -2.11 7.64 -6.10
CA ASP A 56 -2.80 6.53 -6.76
C ASP A 56 -3.89 7.05 -7.68
N SER A 57 -3.62 7.06 -8.99
CA SER A 57 -4.59 7.47 -9.99
C SER A 57 -5.74 6.46 -10.18
N ALA A 58 -5.61 5.24 -9.65
CA ALA A 58 -6.63 4.20 -9.75
C ALA A 58 -7.63 4.23 -8.60
N SER A 59 -7.40 5.06 -7.57
CA SER A 59 -8.36 5.27 -6.48
C SER A 59 -9.23 6.50 -6.77
N GLU A 60 -10.55 6.35 -6.77
CA GLU A 60 -11.48 7.47 -6.95
C GLU A 60 -11.46 8.46 -5.78
N ILE A 61 -11.14 7.97 -4.58
CA ILE A 61 -11.21 8.71 -3.32
C ILE A 61 -9.85 8.74 -2.61
N ASN A 62 -9.72 9.67 -1.66
CA ASN A 62 -8.54 9.78 -0.81
C ASN A 62 -8.74 9.02 0.50
N PHE A 63 -7.69 8.40 1.01
CA PHE A 63 -7.71 7.69 2.28
C PHE A 63 -6.71 8.28 3.27
N ILE A 64 -7.06 8.25 4.55
CA ILE A 64 -6.17 8.55 5.67
C ILE A 64 -6.28 7.43 6.69
N SER A 65 -5.15 7.03 7.27
CA SER A 65 -5.16 6.10 8.39
C SER A 65 -5.73 6.77 9.64
N SER A 66 -6.53 6.02 10.40
CA SER A 66 -7.24 6.56 11.56
C SER A 66 -6.29 7.10 12.62
N ASP A 67 -5.14 6.44 12.83
CA ASP A 67 -4.11 6.90 13.75
C ASP A 67 -3.47 8.20 13.25
N CYS A 68 -3.18 8.33 11.94
CA CYS A 68 -2.68 9.58 11.38
C CYS A 68 -3.67 10.74 11.55
N ALA A 69 -4.96 10.52 11.28
CA ALA A 69 -5.98 11.54 11.48
C ALA A 69 -6.05 12.01 12.95
N ILE A 70 -5.93 11.08 13.90
CA ILE A 70 -5.91 11.37 15.34
C ILE A 70 -4.63 12.14 15.70
N SER A 71 -3.46 11.67 15.28
CA SER A 71 -2.17 12.31 15.58
C SER A 71 -2.05 13.72 15.02
N LEU A 72 -2.71 14.00 13.89
CA LEU A 72 -2.77 15.33 13.29
C LEU A 72 -3.86 16.24 13.90
N GLY A 73 -4.65 15.73 14.85
CA GLY A 73 -5.74 16.47 15.49
C GLY A 73 -6.91 16.80 14.56
N LEU A 74 -7.12 16.00 13.51
CA LEU A 74 -8.16 16.28 12.52
C LEU A 74 -9.56 15.92 13.05
N LYS A 75 -10.55 16.76 12.71
CA LYS A 75 -11.95 16.50 13.05
C LYS A 75 -12.49 15.35 12.21
N ARG A 76 -12.87 14.26 12.87
CA ARG A 76 -13.49 13.09 12.25
C ARG A 76 -15.01 13.17 12.36
N ASN A 77 -15.70 13.16 11.22
CA ASN A 77 -17.16 13.15 11.14
C ASN A 77 -17.64 11.72 10.87
N ARG A 78 -18.67 11.28 11.60
CA ARG A 78 -19.24 9.94 11.41
C ARG A 78 -20.00 9.87 10.09
N ILE A 79 -19.80 8.79 9.35
CA ILE A 79 -20.50 8.48 8.10
C ILE A 79 -20.86 7.00 8.04
N HIS A 80 -21.67 6.64 7.06
CA HIS A 80 -22.08 5.28 6.74
C HIS A 80 -21.88 5.06 5.24
N SER A 81 -20.65 4.72 4.86
CA SER A 81 -20.26 4.44 3.48
C SER A 81 -19.51 3.13 3.42
N SER A 82 -19.38 2.53 2.23
CA SER A 82 -18.51 1.38 1.99
C SER A 82 -17.57 1.66 0.82
N VAL A 83 -16.42 1.00 0.83
CA VAL A 83 -15.43 1.05 -0.25
C VAL A 83 -15.10 -0.37 -0.68
N SER A 84 -14.91 -0.59 -1.97
CA SER A 84 -14.56 -1.92 -2.49
C SER A 84 -13.24 -1.86 -3.24
N GLY A 85 -12.43 -2.92 -3.08
CA GLY A 85 -11.17 -3.09 -3.79
C GLY A 85 -11.28 -4.03 -4.99
N ILE A 86 -10.13 -4.39 -5.56
CA ILE A 86 -10.03 -5.28 -6.73
C ILE A 86 -10.63 -6.67 -6.47
N ASN A 87 -10.62 -7.13 -5.22
CA ASN A 87 -11.20 -8.43 -4.84
C ASN A 87 -12.73 -8.38 -4.63
N GLY A 88 -13.37 -7.22 -4.82
CA GLY A 88 -14.80 -7.03 -4.61
C GLY A 88 -15.26 -7.06 -3.16
N LEU A 89 -14.33 -7.22 -2.19
CA LEU A 89 -14.67 -7.12 -0.78
C LEU A 89 -14.95 -5.67 -0.44
N ALA A 90 -16.13 -5.43 0.11
CA ALA A 90 -16.54 -4.13 0.61
C ALA A 90 -16.11 -3.99 2.09
N GLU A 91 -15.46 -2.88 2.41
CA GLU A 91 -15.16 -2.48 3.78
C GLU A 91 -15.98 -1.25 4.18
N ASP A 92 -16.58 -1.29 5.36
CA ASP A 92 -17.35 -0.19 5.91
C ASP A 92 -16.43 0.95 6.38
N ILE A 93 -16.70 2.15 5.89
CA ILE A 93 -16.08 3.40 6.32
C ILE A 93 -16.99 4.09 7.33
N LYS A 94 -16.46 4.28 8.54
CA LYS A 94 -17.17 4.87 9.67
C LYS A 94 -16.95 6.37 9.81
N TYR A 95 -15.85 6.88 9.26
CA TYR A 95 -15.44 8.27 9.45
C TYR A 95 -14.86 8.88 8.18
N GLU A 96 -15.14 10.16 8.00
CA GLU A 96 -14.44 11.03 7.05
C GLU A 96 -13.79 12.20 7.79
N THR A 97 -12.81 12.82 7.15
CA THR A 97 -12.20 14.08 7.61
C THR A 97 -11.87 14.96 6.43
N ASN A 98 -11.82 16.27 6.67
CA ASN A 98 -11.20 17.21 5.74
C ASN A 98 -9.79 17.53 6.23
N ALA A 99 -8.84 17.63 5.31
CA ALA A 99 -7.48 18.05 5.61
C ALA A 99 -6.94 18.91 4.48
N ILE A 100 -6.12 19.88 4.85
CA ILE A 100 -5.36 20.67 3.89
C ILE A 100 -4.01 19.97 3.69
N ILE A 101 -3.74 19.60 2.43
CA ILE A 101 -2.47 19.03 2.01
C ILE A 101 -1.64 20.12 1.36
N SER A 102 -0.41 20.30 1.80
CA SER A 102 0.53 21.24 1.19
C SER A 102 1.91 20.64 0.94
N ASN A 103 2.68 21.29 0.07
CA ASN A 103 4.12 21.08 -0.02
C ASN A 103 4.86 21.95 1.01
N LYS A 104 6.18 21.74 1.15
CA LYS A 104 6.98 22.34 2.23
C LYS A 104 6.98 23.88 2.23
N ASP A 105 6.94 24.51 1.06
CA ASP A 105 6.93 25.96 0.90
C ASP A 105 5.51 26.54 0.76
N ASN A 106 4.48 25.69 0.85
CA ASN A 106 3.07 26.03 0.73
C ASN A 106 2.68 26.68 -0.62
N SER A 107 3.51 26.52 -1.66
CA SER A 107 3.18 26.94 -3.03
C SER A 107 2.09 26.08 -3.67
N PHE A 108 1.88 24.87 -3.14
CA PHE A 108 0.74 24.01 -3.42
C PHE A 108 -0.03 23.76 -2.12
N ASN A 109 -1.35 23.93 -2.18
CA ASN A 109 -2.24 23.75 -1.04
C ASN A 109 -3.63 23.37 -1.54
N GLU A 110 -4.14 22.20 -1.14
CA GLU A 110 -5.46 21.71 -1.54
C GLU A 110 -6.22 21.19 -0.32
N SER A 111 -7.47 21.65 -0.16
CA SER A 111 -8.39 21.11 0.83
C SER A 111 -9.07 19.87 0.27
N LEU A 112 -8.78 18.71 0.86
CA LEU A 112 -9.27 17.42 0.39
C LEU A 112 -10.10 16.73 1.47
N LYS A 113 -11.11 15.98 1.01
CA LYS A 113 -11.86 15.05 1.84
C LYS A 113 -11.18 13.67 1.80
N PHE A 114 -11.11 13.04 2.96
CA PHE A 114 -10.52 11.73 3.18
C PHE A 114 -11.49 10.78 3.87
N MET A 115 -11.52 9.54 3.41
CA MET A 115 -12.11 8.42 4.15
C MET A 115 -11.09 7.90 5.16
N ALA A 116 -11.48 7.83 6.43
CA ALA A 116 -10.62 7.33 7.48
C ALA A 116 -10.75 5.81 7.60
N VAL A 117 -9.66 5.11 7.33
CA VAL A 117 -9.55 3.64 7.40
C VAL A 117 -8.66 3.22 8.56
N PRO A 118 -8.77 1.99 9.11
CA PRO A 118 -7.88 1.54 10.17
C PRO A 118 -6.40 1.59 9.77
N LYS A 119 -6.11 1.20 8.52
CA LYS A 119 -4.77 1.18 7.94
C LYS A 119 -4.88 1.50 6.45
N THR A 120 -4.05 2.41 5.96
CA THR A 120 -3.96 2.75 4.53
C THR A 120 -3.13 1.74 3.75
N SER A 121 -2.07 1.19 4.36
CA SER A 121 -1.24 0.13 3.77
C SER A 121 -0.22 -0.43 4.76
N SER A 122 0.48 -1.49 4.36
CA SER A 122 1.76 -1.95 4.94
C SER A 122 2.90 -0.94 4.74
N VAL A 123 4.06 -1.21 5.35
CA VAL A 123 5.27 -0.43 5.09
C VAL A 123 5.71 -0.58 3.63
N THR A 124 6.12 0.52 3.01
CA THR A 124 6.60 0.54 1.62
C THR A 124 7.91 1.29 1.52
N PRO A 125 8.91 0.82 0.75
CA PRO A 125 9.03 -0.55 0.25
C PRO A 125 8.99 -1.59 1.38
N SER A 126 8.74 -2.85 1.03
CA SER A 126 8.68 -3.95 2.01
C SER A 126 10.03 -4.30 2.64
N CYS A 127 11.13 -3.91 1.98
CA CYS A 127 12.49 -4.07 2.46
C CYS A 127 13.34 -2.85 2.06
N ASN A 128 14.52 -2.70 2.66
CA ASN A 128 15.48 -1.71 2.16
C ASN A 128 15.89 -2.05 0.73
N LEU A 129 15.96 -1.03 -0.11
CA LEU A 129 16.42 -1.13 -1.50
C LEU A 129 17.85 -0.59 -1.60
N ASP A 130 18.73 -1.33 -2.25
CA ASP A 130 20.09 -0.87 -2.51
C ASP A 130 20.09 0.18 -3.62
N ILE A 131 20.37 1.42 -3.23
CA ILE A 131 20.45 2.58 -4.13
C ILE A 131 21.89 3.05 -4.36
N SER A 132 22.90 2.30 -3.90
CA SER A 132 24.32 2.69 -4.00
C SER A 132 24.79 2.95 -5.44
N LYS A 133 24.16 2.28 -6.41
CA LYS A 133 24.45 2.41 -7.85
C LYS A 133 23.59 3.47 -8.56
N LEU A 134 22.69 4.15 -7.85
CA LEU A 134 21.88 5.22 -8.43
C LEU A 134 22.63 6.55 -8.35
N SER A 135 23.02 7.06 -9.52
CA SER A 135 23.61 8.39 -9.66
C SER A 135 22.52 9.46 -9.68
N LEU A 136 21.90 9.73 -8.52
CA LEU A 136 20.89 10.78 -8.39
C LEU A 136 21.53 12.18 -8.45
N PRO A 137 20.99 13.13 -9.25
CA PRO A 137 21.55 14.47 -9.33
C PRO A 137 21.45 15.20 -7.98
N LYS A 138 22.58 15.68 -7.46
CA LYS A 138 22.67 16.30 -6.12
C LYS A 138 21.82 17.57 -5.93
N HIS A 139 21.48 18.26 -7.02
CA HIS A 139 20.69 19.50 -6.99
C HIS A 139 19.17 19.24 -7.03
N ILE A 140 18.74 18.00 -7.29
CA ILE A 140 17.33 17.65 -7.35
C ILE A 140 16.83 17.27 -5.96
N LYS A 141 15.73 17.91 -5.55
CA LYS A 141 15.00 17.53 -4.33
C LYS A 141 14.09 16.36 -4.64
N LEU A 142 14.15 15.33 -3.80
CA LEU A 142 13.25 14.18 -3.91
C LEU A 142 11.95 14.44 -3.15
N ALA A 143 10.85 13.93 -3.69
CA ALA A 143 9.55 13.99 -3.03
C ALA A 143 9.50 13.16 -1.75
N ASP A 144 10.25 12.06 -1.71
CA ASP A 144 10.49 11.25 -0.53
C ASP A 144 11.99 10.91 -0.45
N PRO A 145 12.79 11.62 0.36
CA PRO A 145 14.22 11.32 0.53
C PRO A 145 14.51 9.91 1.07
N SER A 146 13.51 9.27 1.68
CA SER A 146 13.57 7.93 2.25
C SER A 146 12.86 6.87 1.41
N PHE A 147 12.62 7.12 0.12
CA PHE A 147 11.88 6.22 -0.79
C PHE A 147 12.40 4.76 -0.80
N HIS A 148 13.68 4.56 -0.50
CA HIS A 148 14.36 3.27 -0.49
C HIS A 148 14.28 2.52 0.86
N LYS A 149 13.68 3.13 1.89
CA LYS A 149 13.57 2.55 3.25
C LYS A 149 12.11 2.19 3.57
N PRO A 150 11.85 1.04 4.20
CA PRO A 150 10.51 0.71 4.68
C PRO A 150 10.03 1.77 5.66
N ALA A 151 8.87 2.36 5.35
CA ALA A 151 8.15 3.18 6.30
C ALA A 151 6.65 3.13 5.99
N LYS A 152 5.85 3.45 7.00
CA LYS A 152 4.40 3.51 6.89
C LYS A 152 3.97 4.60 5.89
N ILE A 153 3.00 4.28 5.04
CA ILE A 153 2.24 5.28 4.28
C ILE A 153 0.98 5.58 5.08
N SER A 154 0.77 6.85 5.40
CA SER A 154 -0.35 7.26 6.27
C SER A 154 -1.54 7.80 5.50
N MET A 155 -1.36 8.22 4.24
CA MET A 155 -2.40 8.76 3.38
C MET A 155 -2.23 8.29 1.93
N LEU A 156 -3.35 8.13 1.22
CA LEU A 156 -3.42 7.85 -0.21
C LEU A 156 -4.19 8.98 -0.88
N LEU A 157 -3.59 9.58 -1.92
CA LEU A 157 -4.22 10.62 -2.74
C LEU A 157 -4.70 10.02 -4.05
N GLY A 158 -6.01 10.10 -4.27
CA GLY A 158 -6.70 9.51 -5.39
C GLY A 158 -6.66 10.37 -6.67
N ALA A 159 -7.37 9.89 -7.69
CA ALA A 159 -7.53 10.52 -9.00
C ALA A 159 -8.01 11.97 -8.93
N GLN A 160 -8.80 12.34 -7.91
CA GLN A 160 -9.32 13.69 -7.69
C GLN A 160 -8.21 14.76 -7.70
N VAL A 161 -7.03 14.45 -7.18
CA VAL A 161 -5.91 15.39 -7.05
C VAL A 161 -4.64 14.92 -7.76
N PHE A 162 -4.58 13.65 -8.17
CA PHE A 162 -3.40 13.04 -8.79
C PHE A 162 -2.81 13.89 -9.92
N PHE A 163 -3.61 14.25 -10.94
CA PHE A 163 -3.11 15.00 -12.09
C PHE A 163 -2.81 16.48 -11.79
N LYS A 164 -3.32 17.03 -10.67
CA LYS A 164 -2.91 18.36 -10.20
C LYS A 164 -1.51 18.32 -9.56
N ILE A 165 -1.14 17.18 -8.98
CA ILE A 165 0.15 16.99 -8.30
C ILE A 165 1.26 16.71 -9.31
N MET A 166 0.97 15.93 -10.34
CA MET A 166 1.95 15.53 -11.36
C MET A 166 2.28 16.69 -12.31
N LYS A 167 3.57 16.85 -12.64
CA LYS A 167 4.04 17.83 -13.64
C LYS A 167 4.51 17.11 -14.90
N ALA A 168 4.58 17.83 -16.02
CA ALA A 168 4.96 17.23 -17.31
C ALA A 168 6.41 16.73 -17.36
N ASP A 169 7.32 17.42 -16.67
CA ASP A 169 8.76 17.16 -16.78
C ASP A 169 9.21 15.87 -16.08
N GLN A 170 10.14 15.17 -16.73
CA GLN A 170 10.79 13.97 -16.21
C GLN A 170 12.29 14.01 -16.48
N ILE A 171 13.07 13.41 -15.59
CA ILE A 171 14.52 13.20 -15.77
C ILE A 171 14.78 11.70 -15.75
N LYS A 172 15.24 11.14 -16.88
CA LYS A 172 15.67 9.73 -16.93
C LYS A 172 17.03 9.60 -16.25
N ILE A 173 17.13 8.73 -15.26
CA ILE A 173 18.40 8.43 -14.57
C ILE A 173 19.13 7.28 -15.27
N ASN A 174 18.38 6.26 -15.66
CA ASN A 174 18.82 5.13 -16.48
C ASN A 174 17.59 4.47 -17.13
N ASP A 175 17.77 3.33 -17.78
CA ASP A 175 16.68 2.61 -18.47
C ASP A 175 15.55 2.11 -17.54
N SER A 176 15.84 2.01 -16.24
CA SER A 176 14.93 1.45 -15.24
C SER A 176 14.37 2.48 -14.25
N ILE A 177 14.98 3.67 -14.13
CA ILE A 177 14.64 4.69 -13.11
C ILE A 177 14.45 6.06 -13.75
N THR A 178 13.35 6.70 -13.37
CA THR A 178 12.97 8.04 -13.79
C THR A 178 12.62 8.89 -12.58
N LEU A 179 13.00 10.16 -12.62
CA LEU A 179 12.51 11.18 -11.70
C LEU A 179 11.34 11.90 -12.35
N GLN A 180 10.17 11.77 -11.76
CA GLN A 180 8.94 12.42 -12.22
C GLN A 180 8.70 13.68 -11.40
N ASN A 181 8.67 14.85 -12.04
CA ASN A 181 8.41 16.09 -11.31
C ASN A 181 6.98 16.15 -10.80
N SER A 182 6.81 16.71 -9.62
CA SER A 182 5.51 16.95 -8.99
C SER A 182 5.54 18.26 -8.19
N VAL A 183 4.40 18.64 -7.62
CA VAL A 183 4.31 19.74 -6.66
C VAL A 183 5.06 19.46 -5.35
N PHE A 184 5.34 18.18 -5.04
CA PHE A 184 6.08 17.74 -3.86
C PHE A 184 7.58 17.51 -4.14
N ASN A 185 8.13 18.05 -5.24
CA ASN A 185 9.45 17.74 -5.82
C ASN A 185 9.47 16.43 -6.65
N SER A 186 10.64 15.90 -6.97
CA SER A 186 10.78 14.80 -7.92
C SER A 186 10.55 13.43 -7.27
N ILE A 187 9.55 12.70 -7.75
CA ILE A 187 9.21 11.34 -7.34
C ILE A 187 10.14 10.36 -8.04
N VAL A 188 10.74 9.43 -7.31
CA VAL A 188 11.55 8.36 -7.90
C VAL A 188 10.63 7.22 -8.33
N THR A 189 10.58 6.92 -9.62
CA THR A 189 9.74 5.86 -10.20
C THR A 189 10.59 4.88 -11.00
N GLY A 190 10.05 3.68 -11.22
CA GLY A 190 10.71 2.63 -11.99
C GLY A 190 11.17 1.44 -11.15
N GLY A 191 12.02 0.58 -11.72
CA GLY A 191 12.41 -0.71 -11.14
C GLY A 191 13.85 -0.71 -10.64
N LEU A 192 14.08 -1.27 -9.46
CA LEU A 192 15.42 -1.57 -8.95
C LEU A 192 15.68 -3.08 -8.94
N PRO A 193 16.88 -3.53 -9.35
CA PRO A 193 17.25 -4.93 -9.23
C PRO A 193 17.17 -5.39 -7.78
N THR A 194 16.57 -6.54 -7.56
CA THR A 194 16.48 -7.16 -6.24
C THR A 194 16.83 -8.64 -6.29
N ALA A 195 17.31 -9.16 -5.17
CA ALA A 195 17.44 -10.60 -4.94
C ALA A 195 16.20 -11.18 -4.22
N ASP A 196 15.25 -10.32 -3.82
CA ASP A 196 14.00 -10.75 -3.19
C ASP A 196 12.94 -11.04 -4.25
N ASP A 197 12.61 -12.32 -4.39
CA ASP A 197 11.62 -12.80 -5.35
C ASP A 197 10.17 -12.64 -4.86
N LYS A 198 9.95 -12.14 -3.62
CA LYS A 198 8.60 -11.91 -3.10
C LYS A 198 7.93 -10.75 -3.81
N LEU A 199 6.74 -11.02 -4.31
CA LEU A 199 5.87 -10.00 -4.88
C LEU A 199 5.09 -9.33 -3.77
N HIS A 200 5.11 -8.01 -3.78
CA HIS A 200 4.38 -7.21 -2.82
C HIS A 200 3.28 -6.44 -3.56
N CYS A 201 2.04 -6.71 -3.19
CA CYS A 201 0.91 -5.90 -3.62
C CYS A 201 0.51 -4.97 -2.48
N PHE A 202 0.57 -3.66 -2.73
CA PHE A 202 0.24 -2.64 -1.74
C PHE A 202 -1.23 -2.66 -1.30
N LEU A 203 -2.12 -3.14 -2.18
CA LEU A 203 -3.56 -3.15 -1.97
C LEU A 203 -4.08 -4.46 -1.36
N LEU A 204 -3.24 -5.49 -1.25
CA LEU A 204 -3.63 -6.75 -0.61
C LEU A 204 -3.12 -6.75 0.82
N SER A 205 -4.03 -6.69 1.78
CA SER A 205 -3.71 -7.04 3.16
C SER A 205 -3.43 -8.55 3.23
N GLU A 206 -2.39 -8.93 3.97
CA GLU A 206 -2.30 -10.29 4.48
C GLU A 206 -3.54 -10.49 5.37
N GLN A 207 -4.42 -11.42 5.01
CA GLN A 207 -5.48 -11.86 5.92
C GLN A 207 -4.83 -12.62 7.08
N GLU A 208 -4.32 -11.90 8.08
CA GLU A 208 -4.10 -12.44 9.42
C GLU A 208 -5.49 -12.73 10.01
N GLY A 209 -6.04 -13.90 9.72
CA GLY A 209 -7.37 -14.24 10.18
C GLY A 209 -7.83 -15.60 9.73
N LEU A 210 -7.52 -16.03 8.51
CA LEU A 210 -8.00 -17.32 8.02
C LEU A 210 -7.36 -18.48 8.79
N GLU A 211 -6.05 -18.45 9.01
CA GLU A 211 -5.34 -19.47 9.80
C GLU A 211 -5.84 -19.51 11.26
N ASN A 212 -6.12 -18.33 11.83
CA ASN A 212 -6.61 -18.21 13.21
C ASN A 212 -8.07 -18.66 13.36
N LEU A 213 -8.91 -18.40 12.34
CA LEU A 213 -10.29 -18.88 12.26
C LEU A 213 -10.34 -20.39 12.07
N ILE A 214 -9.48 -20.94 11.21
CA ILE A 214 -9.33 -22.39 11.02
C ILE A 214 -8.84 -23.03 12.31
N SER A 215 -7.83 -22.47 12.97
CA SER A 215 -7.33 -22.96 14.26
C SER A 215 -8.42 -23.00 15.34
N LYS A 216 -9.19 -21.91 15.48
CA LYS A 216 -10.33 -21.85 16.41
C LYS A 216 -11.45 -22.82 16.07
N PHE A 217 -11.74 -23.01 14.78
CA PHE A 217 -12.72 -24.00 14.32
C PHE A 217 -12.33 -25.41 14.77
N TRP A 218 -11.07 -25.81 14.59
CA TRP A 218 -10.57 -27.12 15.03
C TRP A 218 -10.54 -27.28 16.55
N GLN A 219 -10.25 -26.20 17.30
CA GLN A 219 -10.33 -26.22 18.76
C GLN A 219 -11.76 -26.46 19.24
N LEU A 220 -12.77 -25.96 18.54
CA LEU A 220 -14.18 -26.19 18.90
C LEU A 220 -14.64 -27.63 18.56
N GLU A 221 -14.29 -28.16 17.38
CA GLU A 221 -14.65 -29.55 17.04
C GLU A 221 -13.98 -30.59 17.95
N SER A 222 -12.74 -30.34 18.39
CA SER A 222 -12.03 -31.26 19.30
C SER A 222 -12.56 -31.29 20.72
N MET A 223 -13.35 -30.28 21.14
CA MET A 223 -13.98 -30.23 22.46
C MET A 223 -15.29 -31.04 22.53
N GLU A 224 -15.93 -31.33 21.38
CA GLU A 224 -17.17 -32.11 21.34
C GLU A 224 -16.93 -33.62 21.55
N ASP A 225 -15.68 -34.09 21.38
CA ASP A 225 -15.29 -35.51 21.55
C ASP A 225 -14.91 -35.89 23.01
N GLU A 226 -14.78 -34.94 23.94
CA GLU A 226 -14.39 -35.20 25.35
C GLU A 226 -15.58 -35.32 26.33
N SER A 227 -16.82 -35.29 25.84
CA SER A 227 -18.04 -35.32 26.68
C SER A 227 -18.83 -36.65 26.66
N LEU A 228 -18.18 -37.77 26.32
CA LEU A 228 -18.77 -39.11 26.34
C LEU A 228 -18.07 -40.07 27.30
#